data_AF-A0A150JSD3-F1
#
_entry.id   AF-A0A150JSD3-F1
#
_cell.length_a   1.000
_cell.length_b   1.000
_cell.length_c   1.000
_cell.angle_alpha   90.00
_cell.angle_beta   90.00
_cell.angle_gamma   90.00
#
_symmetry.space_group_name_H-M   'P 1'
#
loop_
_entity.id
_entity.type
_entity.pdbx_description
1 polymer ?
#
loop_
_entity_poly.entity_id
_entity_poly.type
_entity_poly.pdbx_seq_one_letter_code
_entity_poly.pdbx_strand_id
1 'polypeptide(L)'
;MSIISLLNFQRSQNQEELERLKKSKQALLESKHALAEKEKHALQPALSASTWEGQLAKQFQAVRKNELLESFNATEKQINTALQLLDERISKLTTQNNQIETAIRAEMVKMYKKGV
;
A
#
# COMPACT_ATOMS: atom_id res chain seq x y z
N MET A 1 23.29 -26.77 10.91
CA MET A 1 22.99 -25.33 10.94
C MET A 1 22.85 -24.88 12.39
N SER A 2 23.55 -23.82 12.81
CA SER A 2 23.38 -23.25 14.15
C SER A 2 22.04 -22.50 14.25
N ILE A 3 21.43 -22.44 15.43
CA ILE A 3 20.17 -21.70 15.66
C ILE A 3 20.31 -20.23 15.20
N ILE A 4 21.47 -19.61 15.42
CA ILE A 4 21.77 -18.26 14.95
C ILE A 4 21.75 -18.16 13.42
N SER A 5 22.31 -19.14 12.70
CA SER A 5 22.29 -19.12 11.23
C SER A 5 20.86 -19.21 10.66
N LEU A 6 19.99 -20.02 11.28
CA LEU A 6 18.58 -20.12 10.91
C LEU A 6 17.82 -18.80 11.19
N LEU A 7 18.02 -18.20 12.36
CA LEU A 7 17.37 -16.93 12.72
C LEU A 7 17.82 -15.77 11.82
N ASN A 8 19.11 -15.71 11.47
CA ASN A 8 19.62 -14.72 10.52
C ASN A 8 19.03 -14.89 9.12
N PHE A 9 18.87 -16.13 8.66
CA PHE A 9 18.23 -16.41 7.38
C PHE A 9 16.76 -15.93 7.37
N GLN A 10 15.98 -16.27 8.40
CA GLN A 10 14.59 -15.81 8.55
C GLN A 10 14.49 -14.28 8.59
N ARG A 11 15.39 -13.61 9.32
CA ARG A 11 15.46 -12.14 9.35
C ARG A 11 15.73 -11.54 7.97
N SER A 12 16.66 -12.14 7.22
CA SER A 12 16.98 -11.68 5.86
C SER A 12 15.77 -11.77 4.94
N GLN A 13 15.04 -12.89 4.97
CA GLN A 13 13.83 -13.08 4.17
C GLN A 13 12.74 -12.07 4.54
N ASN A 14 12.51 -11.85 5.83
CA ASN A 14 11.55 -10.86 6.30
C ASN A 14 11.93 -9.45 5.86
N GLN A 15 13.22 -9.09 5.89
CA GLN A 15 13.71 -7.78 5.47
C GLN A 15 13.47 -7.55 3.97
N GLU A 16 13.72 -8.56 3.14
CA GLU A 16 13.44 -8.51 1.71
C GLU A 16 11.94 -8.34 1.43
N GLU A 17 11.09 -9.09 2.13
CA GLU A 17 9.63 -8.94 2.03
C GLU A 17 9.18 -7.52 2.43
N LEU A 18 9.79 -6.96 3.48
CA LEU A 18 9.47 -5.63 4.00
C LEU A 18 9.84 -4.53 2.99
N GLU A 19 11.00 -4.63 2.35
CA GLU A 19 11.39 -3.71 1.28
C GLU A 19 10.48 -3.82 0.06
N ARG A 20 10.05 -5.03 -0.30
CA ARG A 20 9.08 -5.22 -1.38
C ARG A 20 7.73 -4.57 -1.03
N LEU A 21 7.23 -4.79 0.18
CA LEU A 21 5.95 -4.21 0.64
C LEU A 21 6.00 -2.68 0.68
N LYS A 22 7.11 -2.08 1.13
CA LYS A 22 7.31 -0.63 1.11
C LYS A 22 7.26 -0.07 -0.32
N LYS A 23 7.93 -0.74 -1.27
CA LYS A 23 7.88 -0.35 -2.69
C LYS A 23 6.46 -0.46 -3.26
N SER A 24 5.74 -1.54 -2.96
CA SER A 24 4.34 -1.68 -3.37
C SER A 24 3.45 -0.59 -2.77
N LYS A 25 3.66 -0.22 -1.50
CA LYS A 25 2.95 0.89 -0.85
C LYS A 25 3.21 2.21 -1.57
N GLN A 26 4.47 2.50 -1.90
CA GLN A 26 4.87 3.71 -2.62
C GLN A 26 4.16 3.80 -3.99
N ALA A 27 4.21 2.73 -4.78
CA ALA A 27 3.57 2.68 -6.10
C ALA A 27 2.04 2.83 -6.02
N LEU A 28 1.42 2.30 -4.95
CA LEU A 28 -0.02 2.44 -4.73
C LEU A 28 -0.40 3.87 -4.33
N LEU A 29 0.43 4.56 -3.54
CA LEU A 29 0.24 5.99 -3.24
C LEU A 29 0.35 6.84 -4.50
N GLU A 30 1.34 6.59 -5.35
CA GLU A 30 1.48 7.27 -6.64
C GLU A 30 0.24 7.06 -7.53
N SER A 31 -0.28 5.83 -7.58
CA SER A 31 -1.52 5.51 -8.30
C SER A 31 -2.73 6.24 -7.71
N LYS A 32 -2.80 6.38 -6.38
CA LYS A 32 -3.85 7.15 -5.70
C LYS A 32 -3.82 8.62 -6.10
N HIS A 33 -2.63 9.23 -6.14
CA HIS A 33 -2.45 10.61 -6.56
C HIS A 33 -2.87 10.81 -8.02
N ALA A 34 -2.42 9.92 -8.92
CA ALA A 34 -2.81 9.96 -10.32
C ALA A 34 -4.33 9.77 -10.53
N LEU A 35 -4.97 8.95 -9.70
CA LEU A 35 -6.44 8.78 -9.73
C LEU A 35 -7.15 10.09 -9.37
N ALA A 36 -6.71 10.77 -8.31
CA ALA A 36 -7.30 12.05 -7.88
C ALA A 36 -7.14 13.16 -8.93
N GLU A 37 -5.99 13.21 -9.63
CA GLU A 37 -5.81 14.15 -10.74
C GLU A 37 -6.77 13.85 -11.90
N LYS A 38 -6.90 12.57 -12.27
CA LYS A 38 -7.82 12.14 -13.34
C LYS A 38 -9.29 12.38 -12.97
N GLU A 39 -9.66 12.17 -11.71
CA GLU A 39 -11.00 12.46 -11.21
C GLU A 39 -11.35 13.93 -11.43
N LYS A 40 -10.43 14.86 -11.08
CA LYS A 40 -10.63 16.29 -11.31
C LYS A 40 -10.90 16.60 -12.78
N HIS A 41 -10.12 16.04 -13.70
CA HIS A 41 -10.31 16.24 -15.14
C HIS A 41 -11.62 15.64 -15.66
N ALA A 42 -11.99 14.46 -15.16
CA ALA A 42 -13.17 13.73 -15.60
C ALA A 42 -14.48 14.34 -15.06
N LEU A 43 -14.47 14.88 -13.84
CA LEU A 43 -15.64 15.49 -13.19
C LEU A 43 -15.79 16.99 -13.50
N GLN A 44 -14.71 17.68 -13.87
CA GLN A 44 -14.72 19.11 -14.23
C GLN A 44 -14.13 19.40 -15.63
N PRO A 45 -14.65 18.80 -16.71
CA PRO A 45 -14.30 19.23 -18.06
C PRO A 45 -14.72 20.68 -18.29
N ALA A 46 -13.90 21.43 -19.04
CA ALA A 46 -14.26 22.77 -19.50
C ALA A 46 -15.38 22.64 -20.54
N LEU A 47 -16.62 22.85 -20.10
CA LEU A 47 -17.80 22.81 -20.97
C LEU A 47 -18.22 24.25 -21.29
N SER A 48 -18.04 24.70 -22.53
CA SER A 48 -18.60 25.97 -23.01
C SER A 48 -20.00 25.79 -23.58
N ALA A 49 -20.84 26.81 -23.45
CA ALA A 49 -22.21 26.82 -23.99
C ALA A 49 -22.27 26.58 -25.51
N SER A 50 -21.19 26.88 -26.24
CA SER A 50 -21.06 26.61 -27.68
C SER A 50 -20.90 25.12 -28.04
N THR A 51 -20.65 24.24 -27.07
CA THR A 51 -20.27 22.84 -27.32
C THR A 51 -21.14 21.82 -26.58
N TRP A 52 -22.02 22.25 -25.67
CA TRP A 52 -22.70 21.34 -24.74
C TRP A 52 -24.15 21.76 -24.40
N GLU A 53 -25.08 21.54 -25.33
CA GLU A 53 -26.53 21.75 -25.12
C GLU A 53 -27.34 20.56 -25.64
N GLY A 54 -28.53 20.31 -25.07
CA GLY A 54 -29.48 19.30 -25.54
C GLY A 54 -29.57 18.04 -24.68
N GLN A 55 -30.30 17.04 -25.17
CA GLN A 55 -30.61 15.82 -24.41
C GLN A 55 -29.37 14.96 -24.13
N LEU A 56 -28.42 14.89 -25.07
CA LEU A 56 -27.15 14.18 -24.91
C LEU A 56 -26.27 14.82 -23.83
N ALA A 57 -26.25 16.15 -23.73
CA ALA A 57 -25.53 16.87 -22.68
C ALA A 57 -26.06 16.53 -21.28
N LYS A 58 -27.39 16.45 -21.13
CA LYS A 58 -28.05 16.06 -19.87
C LYS A 58 -27.77 14.60 -19.50
N GLN A 59 -27.83 13.70 -20.49
CA GLN A 59 -27.52 12.27 -20.29
C GLN A 59 -26.06 12.06 -19.89
N PHE A 60 -25.12 12.72 -20.56
CA PHE A 60 -23.70 12.67 -20.20
C PHE A 60 -23.46 13.17 -18.77
N GLN A 61 -24.12 14.25 -18.37
CA GLN A 61 -23.96 14.80 -17.01
C GLN A 61 -24.54 13.88 -15.92
N ALA A 62 -25.58 13.11 -16.25
CA ALA A 62 -26.12 12.07 -15.37
C ALA A 62 -25.13 10.91 -15.19
N VAL A 63 -24.58 10.35 -16.28
CA VAL A 63 -23.55 9.30 -16.24
C VAL A 63 -22.33 9.76 -15.46
N ARG A 64 -21.87 11.00 -15.70
CA ARG A 64 -20.73 11.59 -15.01
C ARG A 64 -20.95 11.72 -13.49
N LYS A 65 -22.13 12.18 -13.05
CA LYS A 65 -22.42 12.39 -11.63
C LYS A 65 -22.76 11.10 -10.89
N ASN A 66 -23.47 10.19 -11.55
CA ASN A 66 -24.03 9.02 -10.88
C ASN A 66 -23.10 7.81 -10.99
N GLU A 67 -22.52 7.56 -12.16
CA GLU A 67 -21.74 6.34 -12.39
C GLU A 67 -20.24 6.58 -12.24
N LEU A 68 -19.74 7.66 -12.86
CA LEU A 68 -18.30 7.92 -12.90
C LEU A 68 -17.75 8.32 -11.53
N LEU A 69 -18.45 9.22 -10.82
CA LEU A 69 -18.09 9.61 -9.45
C LEU A 69 -18.16 8.41 -8.50
N GLU A 70 -19.17 7.55 -8.63
CA GLU A 70 -19.28 6.35 -7.80
C GLU A 70 -18.12 5.38 -8.05
N SER A 71 -17.71 5.21 -9.31
CA SER A 71 -16.55 4.40 -9.70
C SER A 71 -15.23 4.94 -9.12
N PHE A 72 -15.02 6.26 -9.16
CA PHE A 72 -13.86 6.90 -8.51
C PHE A 72 -13.86 6.64 -7.00
N ASN A 73 -14.99 6.87 -6.32
CA ASN A 73 -15.13 6.62 -4.89
C ASN A 73 -14.91 5.15 -4.51
N ALA A 74 -15.41 4.22 -5.32
CA ALA A 74 -15.23 2.79 -5.09
C ALA A 74 -13.74 2.39 -5.26
N THR A 75 -13.09 2.92 -6.28
CA THR A 75 -11.65 2.69 -6.53
C THR A 75 -10.81 3.27 -5.40
N GLU A 76 -11.12 4.49 -4.94
CA GLU A 76 -10.40 5.11 -3.81
C GLU A 76 -10.55 4.27 -2.52
N LYS A 77 -11.75 3.78 -2.23
CA LYS A 77 -11.98 2.88 -1.08
C LYS A 77 -11.12 1.62 -1.18
N GLN A 78 -11.07 0.98 -2.36
CA GLN A 78 -10.25 -0.21 -2.57
C GLN A 78 -8.76 0.07 -2.35
N ILE A 79 -8.26 1.19 -2.87
CA ILE A 79 -6.87 1.64 -2.67
C ILE A 79 -6.59 1.86 -1.17
N ASN A 80 -7.49 2.53 -0.45
CA ASN A 80 -7.31 2.79 0.98
C ASN A 80 -7.28 1.48 1.79
N THR A 81 -8.17 0.53 1.50
CA THR A 81 -8.15 -0.80 2.13
C THR A 81 -6.85 -1.54 1.85
N ALA A 82 -6.36 -1.51 0.61
CA ALA A 82 -5.10 -2.14 0.25
C ALA A 82 -3.90 -1.49 0.97
N LEU A 83 -3.89 -0.16 1.14
CA LEU A 83 -2.87 0.55 1.93
C LEU A 83 -2.89 0.14 3.40
N GLN A 84 -4.08 0.01 4.00
CA GLN A 84 -4.21 -0.46 5.39
C GLN A 84 -3.65 -1.88 5.57
N LEU A 85 -3.98 -2.80 4.66
CA LEU A 85 -3.46 -4.17 4.70
C LEU A 85 -1.93 -4.21 4.55
N LEU A 86 -1.36 -3.36 3.70
CA LEU A 86 0.09 -3.22 3.57
C LEU A 86 0.72 -2.73 4.88
N ASP A 87 0.12 -1.74 5.54
CA ASP A 87 0.61 -1.20 6.81
C ASP A 87 0.55 -2.21 7.95
N GLU A 88 -0.53 -2.98 8.05
CA GLU A 88 -0.64 -4.08 9.00
C GLU A 88 0.45 -5.14 8.78
N ARG A 89 0.69 -5.51 7.51
CA ARG A 89 1.72 -6.51 7.17
C ARG A 89 3.13 -6.01 7.47
N ILE A 90 3.43 -4.75 7.14
CA ILE A 90 4.72 -4.11 7.45
C ILE A 90 4.94 -4.07 8.97
N SER A 91 3.93 -3.68 9.74
CA SER A 91 4.00 -3.63 11.21
C SER A 91 4.27 -5.01 11.82
N LYS A 92 3.58 -6.05 11.31
CA LYS A 92 3.76 -7.44 11.73
C LYS A 92 5.17 -7.94 11.45
N LEU A 93 5.68 -7.77 10.23
CA LEU A 93 7.04 -8.19 9.87
C LEU A 93 8.11 -7.43 10.66
N THR A 94 7.91 -6.14 10.90
CA THR A 94 8.80 -5.33 11.75
C THR A 94 8.88 -5.89 13.17
N THR A 95 7.73 -6.23 13.74
CA THR A 95 7.65 -6.84 15.08
C THR A 95 8.35 -8.19 15.11
N GLN A 96 8.14 -9.03 14.10
CA GLN A 96 8.81 -10.33 13.97
C GLN A 96 10.34 -10.18 13.87
N ASN A 97 10.84 -9.21 13.10
CA ASN A 97 12.27 -8.94 13.00
C ASN A 97 12.88 -8.50 14.34
N ASN A 98 12.18 -7.66 15.11
CA ASN A 98 12.63 -7.25 16.44
C ASN A 98 12.69 -8.43 17.42
N GLN A 99 11.72 -9.35 17.34
CA GLN A 99 11.70 -10.57 18.14
C GLN A 99 12.87 -11.50 17.78
N ILE A 100 13.12 -11.70 16.48
CA ILE A 100 14.25 -12.50 15.99
C ILE A 100 15.58 -11.90 16.46
N GLU A 101 15.73 -10.58 16.38
CA GLU A 101 16.95 -9.90 16.85
C GLU A 101 17.18 -10.09 18.36
N THR A 102 16.12 -10.01 19.15
CA THR A 102 16.17 -10.28 20.59
C THR A 102 16.57 -11.73 20.87
N ALA A 103 16.02 -12.69 20.11
CA ALA A 103 16.36 -14.11 20.22
C ALA A 103 17.82 -14.39 19.87
N ILE A 104 18.35 -13.79 18.80
CA ILE A 104 19.76 -13.91 18.41
C ILE A 104 20.67 -13.39 19.54
N ARG A 105 20.37 -12.20 20.10
CA ARG A 105 21.15 -11.62 21.20
C ARG A 105 21.16 -12.55 22.43
N ALA A 106 20.00 -13.09 22.80
CA ALA A 106 19.89 -14.01 23.93
C ALA A 106 20.70 -15.29 23.71
N GLU A 107 20.70 -15.84 22.50
CA GLU A 107 21.46 -17.05 22.17
C GLU A 107 22.98 -16.79 22.14
N MET A 108 23.42 -15.63 21.66
CA MET A 108 24.84 -15.23 21.75
C MET A 108 25.33 -15.14 23.19
N VAL A 109 24.53 -14.55 24.10
CA VAL A 109 24.88 -14.45 25.53
C VAL A 109 24.96 -15.84 26.16
N LYS A 110 24.04 -16.76 25.82
CA LYS A 110 24.11 -18.15 26.31
C LYS A 110 25.37 -18.87 25.82
N MET A 111 25.73 -18.70 24.55
CA MET A 111 26.96 -19.31 24.02
C MET A 111 28.21 -18.76 24.71
N TYR A 112 28.27 -17.45 24.97
CA TYR A 112 29.38 -16.84 25.71
C TYR A 112 29.47 -17.40 27.14
N LYS A 113 28.35 -17.53 27.85
CA LYS A 113 28.31 -18.09 29.21
C LYS A 113 28.63 -19.58 29.32
N LYS A 114 28.45 -20.36 28.24
CA LYS A 114 28.78 -21.80 28.20
C LYS A 114 30.23 -22.07 27.77
N GLY A 115 30.93 -21.07 27.24
CA GLY A 115 32.32 -21.16 26.81
C GLY A 115 33.34 -20.63 27.84
N VAL A 116 32.87 -20.22 29.03
CA VAL A 116 33.64 -19.85 30.23
C VAL A 116 33.38 -20.90 31.29
#